data_AF-T0JQQ8-F1
#
_entry.id   AF-T0JQQ8-F1
#
_cell.length_a   1.000
_cell.length_b   1.000
_cell.length_c   1.000
_cell.angle_alpha   90.00
_cell.angle_beta   90.00
_cell.angle_gamma   90.00
#
_symmetry.space_group_name_H-M   'P 1'
#
loop_
_entity.id
_entity.type
_entity.pdbx_description
1 polymer ?
#
loop_
_entity_poly.entity_id
_entity_poly.type
_entity_poly.pdbx_seq_one_letter_code
_entity_poly.pdbx_strand_id
1 'polypeptide(L)'
;MKEKTQKILNIWYKHFMDEDRQYSEFEDSDIEYFVGCMLYNHFNFSYALNTMKTIDLSYDFLSSCGDEYDEIVKIIKSIEIEDEEQKIVFLKEYIKESQEKYSGDALYLLNRLAYHVDGVSQRFLAGHKAKAVQFINPILR
;
A
#
# COMPACT_ATOMS: atom_id res chain seq x y z
N MET A 1 -14.80 -5.40 5.31
CA MET A 1 -13.46 -4.97 4.81
C MET A 1 -12.81 -3.97 5.75
N LYS A 2 -13.51 -2.89 6.12
CA LYS A 2 -13.05 -1.94 7.16
C LYS A 2 -12.70 -2.58 8.51
N GLU A 3 -13.49 -3.57 8.96
CA GLU A 3 -13.16 -4.33 10.18
C GLU A 3 -11.86 -5.14 10.05
N LYS A 4 -11.56 -5.67 8.85
CA LYS A 4 -10.34 -6.44 8.60
C LYS A 4 -9.12 -5.52 8.57
N THR A 5 -9.21 -4.36 7.92
CA THR A 5 -8.15 -3.35 7.94
C THR A 5 -7.94 -2.81 9.35
N GLN A 6 -9.01 -2.54 10.11
CA GLN A 6 -8.89 -2.14 11.51
C GLN A 6 -8.24 -3.23 12.38
N LYS A 7 -8.57 -4.51 12.15
CA LYS A 7 -7.91 -5.62 12.84
C LYS A 7 -6.40 -5.63 12.56
N ILE A 8 -5.99 -5.47 11.30
CA ILE A 8 -4.58 -5.38 10.90
C ILE A 8 -3.90 -4.23 11.64
N LEU A 9 -4.49 -3.04 11.59
CA LEU A 9 -3.95 -1.86 12.27
C LEU A 9 -3.78 -2.11 13.77
N ASN A 10 -4.78 -2.68 14.43
CA ASN A 10 -4.70 -2.97 15.87
C ASN A 10 -3.57 -3.96 16.21
N ILE A 11 -3.30 -4.94 15.35
CA ILE A 11 -2.19 -5.88 15.55
C ILE A 11 -0.86 -5.12 15.52
N TRP A 12 -0.62 -4.34 14.47
CA TRP A 12 0.65 -3.63 14.32
C TRP A 12 0.82 -2.46 15.29
N TYR A 13 -0.24 -1.70 15.59
CA TYR A 13 -0.15 -0.70 16.66
C TYR A 13 0.27 -1.35 17.98
N LYS A 14 -0.37 -2.46 18.36
CA LYS A 14 0.00 -3.16 19.59
C LYS A 14 1.44 -3.68 19.55
N HIS A 15 1.90 -4.15 18.40
CA HIS A 15 3.27 -4.61 18.22
C HIS A 15 4.28 -3.46 18.37
N PHE A 16 4.08 -2.35 17.66
CA PHE A 16 5.00 -1.21 17.67
C PHE A 16 4.83 -0.27 18.88
N MET A 17 3.85 -0.50 19.76
CA MET A 17 3.82 0.12 21.09
C MET A 17 5.02 -0.29 21.97
N ASP A 18 5.66 -1.42 21.64
CA ASP A 18 6.93 -1.84 22.24
C ASP A 18 8.09 -1.18 21.46
N GLU A 19 8.73 -0.17 22.04
CA GLU A 19 9.80 0.62 21.39
C GLU A 19 10.97 -0.26 20.93
N ASP A 20 11.25 -1.37 21.62
CA ASP A 20 12.30 -2.34 21.24
C ASP A 20 11.99 -3.07 19.92
N ARG A 21 10.74 -3.01 19.46
CA ARG A 21 10.27 -3.59 18.19
C ARG A 21 10.19 -2.56 17.07
N GLN A 22 10.35 -1.27 17.36
CA GLN A 22 10.37 -0.23 16.34
C GLN A 22 11.69 -0.27 15.56
N TYR A 23 11.66 0.12 14.29
CA TYR A 23 12.88 0.42 13.52
C TYR A 23 13.28 1.88 13.72
N SER A 24 14.51 2.23 13.32
CA SER A 24 15.19 3.47 13.70
C SER A 24 14.51 4.78 13.28
N GLU A 25 13.60 4.75 12.31
CA GLU A 25 12.88 5.92 11.77
C GLU A 25 11.35 5.71 11.84
N PHE A 26 10.88 4.95 12.82
CA PHE A 26 9.47 4.62 12.97
C PHE A 26 8.63 5.87 13.23
N GLU A 27 7.61 6.07 12.41
CA GLU A 27 6.51 6.99 12.67
C GLU A 27 5.18 6.23 12.76
N ASP A 28 4.26 6.69 13.62
CA ASP A 28 2.95 6.05 13.78
C ASP A 28 2.15 5.95 12.47
N SER A 29 2.41 6.85 11.51
CA SER A 29 1.76 6.86 10.19
C SER A 29 2.25 5.74 9.26
N ASP A 30 3.41 5.16 9.56
CA ASP A 30 4.05 4.15 8.75
C ASP A 30 3.23 2.86 8.72
N ILE A 31 2.54 2.56 9.83
CA ILE A 31 1.65 1.40 9.93
C ILE A 31 0.58 1.49 8.85
N GLU A 32 -0.16 2.59 8.75
CA GLU A 32 -1.16 2.76 7.70
C GLU A 32 -0.57 2.79 6.30
N TYR A 33 0.59 3.42 6.15
CA TYR A 33 1.27 3.44 4.87
C TYR A 33 1.60 2.02 4.38
N PHE A 34 2.20 1.18 5.23
CA PHE A 34 2.58 -0.18 4.86
C PHE A 34 1.38 -1.10 4.68
N VAL A 35 0.32 -0.97 5.49
CA VAL A 35 -0.95 -1.67 5.23
C VAL A 35 -1.52 -1.25 3.88
N GLY A 36 -1.50 0.05 3.55
CA GLY A 36 -1.91 0.57 2.25
C GLY A 36 -1.09 -0.01 1.09
N CYS A 37 0.22 -0.15 1.25
CA CYS A 37 1.09 -0.79 0.27
C CYS A 37 0.77 -2.29 0.09
N MET A 38 0.50 -3.00 1.18
CA MET A 38 0.09 -4.41 1.12
C MET A 38 -1.26 -4.59 0.40
N LEU A 39 -2.24 -3.73 0.70
CA LEU A 39 -3.53 -3.69 -0.01
C LEU A 39 -3.34 -3.40 -1.50
N TYR A 40 -2.51 -2.41 -1.83
CA TYR A 40 -2.18 -2.06 -3.21
C TYR A 40 -1.62 -3.27 -3.98
N ASN A 41 -0.61 -3.93 -3.40
CA ASN A 41 0.05 -5.08 -4.01
C ASN A 41 -0.90 -6.28 -4.16
N HIS A 42 -1.77 -6.52 -3.17
CA HIS A 42 -2.78 -7.58 -3.21
C HIS A 42 -3.84 -7.34 -4.29
N PHE A 43 -4.28 -6.09 -4.47
CA PHE A 43 -5.29 -5.72 -5.47
C PHE A 43 -4.83 -5.86 -6.92
N ASN A 44 -3.52 -5.75 -7.17
CA ASN A 44 -2.87 -6.01 -8.45
C ASN A 44 -3.56 -5.30 -9.63
N PHE A 45 -3.60 -3.96 -9.57
CA PHE A 45 -4.33 -3.12 -10.52
C PHE A 45 -3.85 -3.30 -11.97
N SER A 46 -4.79 -3.57 -12.90
CA SER A 46 -4.45 -3.83 -14.29
C SER A 46 -4.04 -2.57 -15.07
N TYR A 47 -4.47 -1.39 -14.61
CA TYR A 47 -4.10 -0.08 -15.18
C TYR A 47 -2.86 0.55 -14.54
N ALA A 48 -2.18 -0.14 -13.62
CA ALA A 48 -0.88 0.28 -13.13
C ALA A 48 0.18 0.21 -14.25
N LEU A 49 1.09 1.19 -14.30
CA LEU A 49 2.29 1.07 -15.13
C LEU A 49 3.13 -0.11 -14.64
N ASN A 50 3.95 -0.71 -15.51
CA ASN A 50 4.82 -1.82 -15.10
C ASN A 50 5.72 -1.46 -13.91
N THR A 51 6.20 -0.22 -13.84
CA THR A 51 7.01 0.32 -12.73
C THR A 51 6.20 0.64 -11.48
N MET A 52 4.88 0.54 -11.54
CA MET A 52 3.96 0.85 -10.45
C MET A 52 3.19 -0.37 -9.97
N LYS A 53 3.35 -1.55 -10.60
CA LYS A 53 2.54 -2.74 -10.30
C LYS A 53 2.63 -3.20 -8.86
N THR A 54 3.78 -3.00 -8.23
CA THR A 54 4.01 -3.28 -6.82
C THR A 54 4.71 -2.09 -6.19
N ILE A 55 4.50 -1.92 -4.90
CA ILE A 55 5.25 -1.02 -4.03
C ILE A 55 6.10 -1.89 -3.12
N ASP A 56 7.40 -1.64 -3.11
CA ASP A 56 8.32 -2.33 -2.22
C ASP A 56 8.06 -1.90 -0.77
N LEU A 57 8.03 -2.87 0.14
CA LEU A 57 8.00 -2.63 1.58
C LEU A 57 9.45 -2.50 2.06
N SER A 58 9.74 -1.56 2.96
CA SER A 58 11.11 -1.36 3.44
C SER A 58 11.60 -2.59 4.19
N TYR A 59 12.89 -2.92 4.02
CA TYR A 59 13.49 -4.07 4.71
C TYR A 59 13.40 -3.89 6.24
N ASP A 60 13.66 -2.68 6.73
CA ASP A 60 13.65 -2.39 8.15
C ASP A 60 12.26 -2.64 8.75
N PHE A 61 11.21 -2.16 8.10
CA PHE A 61 9.83 -2.45 8.50
C PHE A 61 9.55 -3.95 8.52
N LEU A 62 9.88 -4.66 7.45
CA LEU A 62 9.64 -6.11 7.35
C LEU A 62 10.41 -6.88 8.43
N SER A 63 11.64 -6.49 8.72
CA SER A 63 12.48 -7.12 9.73
C SER A 63 11.96 -6.89 11.15
N SER A 64 11.32 -5.74 11.38
CA SER A 64 10.72 -5.38 12.66
C SER A 64 9.35 -6.01 12.89
N CYS A 65 8.60 -6.39 11.86
CA CYS A 65 7.22 -6.88 11.98
C CYS A 65 7.04 -8.18 12.77
N GLY A 66 8.09 -8.98 12.95
CA GLY A 66 8.04 -10.25 13.68
C GLY A 66 7.02 -11.27 13.11
N ASP A 67 6.47 -12.10 14.00
CA ASP A 67 5.50 -13.15 13.65
C ASP A 67 4.14 -12.59 13.20
N GLU A 68 3.84 -11.34 13.58
CA GLU A 68 2.59 -10.65 13.26
C GLU A 68 2.41 -10.42 11.75
N TYR A 69 3.52 -10.34 11.00
CA TYR A 69 3.51 -10.18 9.55
C TYR A 69 2.66 -11.27 8.86
N ASP A 70 2.86 -12.54 9.24
CA ASP A 70 2.19 -13.67 8.60
C ASP A 70 0.67 -13.68 8.87
N GLU A 71 0.25 -13.25 10.07
CA GLU A 71 -1.18 -13.08 10.36
C GLU A 71 -1.77 -11.97 9.48
N ILE A 72 -1.08 -10.84 9.36
CA ILE A 72 -1.56 -9.70 8.58
C ILE A 72 -1.64 -10.04 7.09
N VAL A 73 -0.64 -10.72 6.54
CA VAL A 73 -0.66 -11.23 5.16
C VAL A 73 -1.90 -12.11 4.92
N LYS A 74 -2.26 -12.99 5.86
CA LYS A 74 -3.47 -13.82 5.74
C LYS A 74 -4.74 -12.97 5.74
N ILE A 75 -4.82 -11.95 6.59
CA ILE A 75 -5.98 -11.06 6.64
C ILE A 75 -6.08 -10.25 5.34
N ILE A 76 -4.98 -9.66 4.86
CA ILE A 76 -4.91 -8.94 3.59
C ILE A 76 -5.41 -9.81 2.44
N LYS A 77 -4.89 -11.05 2.32
CA LYS A 77 -5.30 -11.98 1.26
C LYS A 77 -6.78 -12.34 1.30
N SER A 78 -7.42 -12.27 2.47
CA SER A 78 -8.86 -12.52 2.62
C SER A 78 -9.74 -11.32 2.26
N ILE A 79 -9.17 -10.17 1.91
CA ILE A 79 -9.91 -9.00 1.42
C ILE A 79 -10.08 -9.17 -0.09
N GLU A 80 -11.21 -9.70 -0.49
CA GLU A 80 -11.54 -9.93 -1.90
C GLU A 80 -12.51 -8.86 -2.39
N ILE A 81 -12.10 -8.15 -3.43
CA ILE A 81 -12.93 -7.21 -4.19
C ILE A 81 -12.67 -7.57 -5.65
N GLU A 82 -13.70 -7.91 -6.41
CA GLU A 82 -13.51 -8.35 -7.80
C GLU A 82 -13.34 -7.15 -8.74
N ASP A 83 -14.18 -6.14 -8.55
CA ASP A 83 -14.24 -4.98 -9.42
C ASP A 83 -13.08 -4.00 -9.16
N GLU A 84 -12.42 -3.57 -10.24
CA GLU A 84 -11.23 -2.73 -10.14
C GLU A 84 -11.57 -1.31 -9.68
N GLU A 85 -12.73 -0.77 -10.06
CA GLU A 85 -13.20 0.53 -9.58
C GLU A 85 -13.43 0.49 -8.07
N GLN A 86 -14.09 -0.56 -7.57
CA GLN A 86 -14.29 -0.77 -6.13
C GLN A 86 -12.97 -0.93 -5.36
N LYS A 87 -11.95 -1.60 -5.92
CA LYS A 87 -10.62 -1.67 -5.30
C LYS A 87 -9.98 -0.29 -5.19
N ILE A 88 -10.09 0.54 -6.24
CA ILE A 88 -9.57 1.91 -6.24
C ILE A 88 -10.30 2.75 -5.19
N VAL A 89 -11.64 2.72 -5.18
CA VAL A 89 -12.46 3.46 -4.20
C VAL A 89 -12.10 3.05 -2.79
N PHE A 90 -12.05 1.75 -2.50
CA PHE A 90 -11.70 1.22 -1.19
C PHE A 90 -10.33 1.71 -0.72
N LEU A 91 -9.31 1.63 -1.58
CA LEU A 91 -7.96 2.04 -1.21
C LEU A 91 -7.86 3.57 -1.02
N LYS A 92 -8.56 4.37 -1.82
CA LYS A 92 -8.62 5.82 -1.66
C LYS A 92 -9.32 6.24 -0.36
N GLU A 93 -10.42 5.58 -0.02
CA GLU A 93 -11.11 5.80 1.26
C GLU A 93 -10.19 5.46 2.44
N TYR A 94 -9.54 4.29 2.39
CA TYR A 94 -8.58 3.86 3.40
C TYR A 94 -7.45 4.90 3.60
N ILE A 95 -6.85 5.37 2.52
CA ILE A 95 -5.76 6.38 2.58
C ILE A 95 -6.28 7.69 3.17
N LYS A 96 -7.47 8.14 2.75
CA LYS A 96 -8.07 9.38 3.26
C LYS A 96 -8.34 9.30 4.77
N GLU A 97 -8.97 8.21 5.22
CA GLU A 97 -9.21 7.96 6.65
C GLU A 97 -7.90 7.89 7.45
N SER A 98 -6.83 7.39 6.84
CA SER A 98 -5.50 7.36 7.46
C SER A 98 -4.89 8.75 7.56
N GLN A 99 -4.95 9.55 6.48
CA GLN A 99 -4.45 10.92 6.45
C GLN A 99 -5.14 11.84 7.47
N GLU A 100 -6.43 11.63 7.73
CA GLU A 100 -7.19 12.43 8.71
C GLU A 100 -6.67 12.30 10.15
N LYS A 101 -5.86 11.28 10.45
CA LYS A 101 -5.30 11.03 11.80
C LYS A 101 -3.99 11.78 12.06
N TYR A 102 -3.28 12.20 11.01
CA TYR A 102 -1.92 12.72 11.10
C TYR A 102 -1.82 14.14 10.56
N SER A 103 -0.70 14.81 10.85
CA SER A 103 -0.44 16.16 10.37
C SER A 103 1.06 16.37 10.15
N GLY A 104 1.43 17.38 9.37
CA GLY A 104 2.84 17.72 9.11
C GLY A 104 3.57 16.62 8.34
N ASP A 105 4.81 16.34 8.77
CA ASP A 105 5.72 15.44 8.07
C ASP A 105 5.26 13.98 8.08
N ALA A 106 4.49 13.58 9.11
CA ALA A 106 3.86 12.25 9.22
C ALA A 106 2.84 11.95 8.10
N LEU A 107 2.51 12.92 7.23
CA LEU A 107 1.68 12.66 6.05
C LEU A 107 2.50 12.29 4.82
N TYR A 108 3.83 12.37 4.85
CA TYR A 108 4.67 12.24 3.67
C TYR A 108 4.44 10.93 2.92
N LEU A 109 4.53 9.78 3.61
CA LEU A 109 4.37 8.47 2.98
C LEU A 109 2.93 8.20 2.55
N LEU A 110 1.94 8.61 3.35
CA LEU A 110 0.52 8.53 2.99
C LEU A 110 0.19 9.37 1.75
N ASN A 111 0.73 10.59 1.64
CA ASN A 111 0.58 11.45 0.47
C ASN A 111 1.22 10.83 -0.77
N ARG A 112 2.40 10.20 -0.61
CA ARG A 112 3.07 9.49 -1.69
C ARG A 112 2.24 8.30 -2.19
N LEU A 113 1.65 7.53 -1.27
CA LEU A 113 0.74 6.44 -1.62
C LEU A 113 -0.52 6.97 -2.31
N ALA A 114 -1.13 8.04 -1.79
CA ALA A 114 -2.29 8.69 -2.39
C ALA A 114 -2.02 9.08 -3.84
N TYR A 115 -0.89 9.76 -4.10
CA TYR A 115 -0.47 10.16 -5.45
C TYR A 115 -0.32 8.96 -6.39
N HIS A 116 0.27 7.87 -5.89
CA HIS A 116 0.44 6.64 -6.66
C HIS A 116 -0.90 6.01 -7.06
N VAL A 117 -1.84 5.93 -6.12
CA VAL A 117 -3.19 5.39 -6.33
C VAL A 117 -4.02 6.30 -7.25
N ASP A 118 -3.90 7.62 -7.10
CA ASP A 118 -4.54 8.58 -8.00
C ASP A 118 -4.05 8.42 -9.45
N GLY A 119 -2.76 8.17 -9.65
CA GLY A 119 -2.22 7.86 -10.97
C GLY A 119 -2.84 6.61 -11.60
N VAL A 120 -3.11 5.55 -10.81
CA VAL A 120 -3.84 4.36 -11.27
C VAL A 120 -5.29 4.72 -11.63
N SER A 121 -5.97 5.47 -10.75
CA SER A 121 -7.35 5.91 -10.94
C SER A 121 -7.53 6.72 -12.22
N GLN A 122 -6.64 7.68 -12.50
CA GLN A 122 -6.69 8.48 -13.72
C GLN A 122 -6.53 7.63 -14.98
N ARG A 123 -5.64 6.63 -14.97
CA ARG A 123 -5.44 5.71 -16.11
C ARG A 123 -6.65 4.80 -16.32
N PHE A 124 -7.24 4.30 -15.23
CA PHE A 124 -8.47 3.52 -15.25
C PHE A 124 -9.62 4.33 -15.90
N LEU A 125 -9.87 5.56 -15.44
CA LEU A 125 -10.92 6.44 -15.97
C LEU A 125 -10.69 6.83 -17.43
N ALA A 126 -9.44 7.00 -17.85
CA ALA A 126 -9.09 7.28 -19.24
C ALA A 126 -9.24 6.05 -20.17
N GLY A 127 -9.48 4.84 -19.64
CA GLY A 127 -9.46 3.60 -20.39
C GLY A 127 -8.07 3.25 -20.96
N HIS A 128 -7.02 3.90 -20.48
CA HIS A 128 -5.66 3.74 -20.99
C HIS A 128 -4.96 2.60 -20.24
N LYS A 129 -5.16 1.36 -20.72
CA LYS A 129 -4.33 0.23 -20.25
C LYS A 129 -2.86 0.55 -20.51
N ALA A 130 -2.02 0.34 -19.50
CA ALA A 130 -0.59 0.60 -19.62
C ALA A 130 -0.01 -0.23 -20.78
N LYS A 131 0.57 0.44 -21.78
CA LYS A 131 1.30 -0.25 -22.84
C LYS A 131 2.57 -0.86 -22.24
N ALA A 132 2.80 -2.14 -22.51
CA ALA A 132 4.07 -2.77 -22.18
C ALA A 132 5.19 -2.03 -22.95
N VAL A 133 6.12 -1.42 -22.23
CA VAL A 133 7.33 -0.86 -22.84
C VAL A 133 8.19 -2.05 -23.26
N GLN A 134 8.31 -2.29 -24.56
CA GLN A 134 9.33 -3.20 -25.08
C GLN A 134 10.67 -2.48 -25.01
N PHE A 135 11.54 -2.91 -24.11
CA PHE A 135 12.91 -2.43 -24.09
C PHE A 135 13.65 -3.09 -25.25
N ILE A 136 13.82 -2.35 -26.34
CA ILE A 136 14.64 -2.80 -27.47
C ILE A 136 16.08 -2.44 -27.14
N ASN A 137 16.94 -3.45 -26.98
CA ASN A 137 18.38 -3.23 -26.79
C ASN A 137 18.93 -2.42 -27.99
N PRO A 138 19.46 -1.20 -27.77
CA PRO A 138 19.91 -0.33 -28.86
C PRO A 138 21.11 -0.88 -29.63
N ILE A 139 21.81 -1.89 -29.11
CA ILE A 139 22.96 -2.54 -29.75
C ILE A 139 22.53 -3.58 -30.78
N LEU A 140 21.28 -4.06 -30.74
CA LEU A 140 20.74 -5.07 -31.66
C LEU A 140 19.96 -4.45 -32.85
N ARG A 141 20.21 -3.18 -33.17
CA ARG A 141 19.62 -2.48 -34.33
C ARG A 141 20.52 -2.55 -35.56
#